data_AF-A0A2E0ZK34-F1
#
_entry.id   AF-A0A2E0ZK34-F1
#
_cell.length_a   1.000
_cell.length_b   1.000
_cell.length_c   1.000
_cell.angle_alpha   90.00
_cell.angle_beta   90.00
_cell.angle_gamma   90.00
#
_symmetry.space_group_name_H-M   'P 1'
#
loop_
_entity.id
_entity.type
_entity.pdbx_description
1 polymer ?
#
loop_
_entity_poly.entity_id
_entity_poly.type
_entity_poly.pdbx_seq_one_letter_code
_entity_poly.pdbx_strand_id
1 'polypeptide(L)'
;MKKKITLELSTTDYNLLKDIADACKWPIEEVAMQCLKSGLPPSLSKVPEAFHDELLSLNALSDQDLMKVADGKWPAPKEKSELYKKANFIALRRTYALSLLRWRGHPIEHYELF
;
A
#
# COMPACT_ATOMS: atom_id res chain seq x y z
N MET A 1 -4.53 -11.17 -18.84
CA MET A 1 -5.50 -10.27 -19.49
C MET A 1 -5.13 -8.83 -19.19
N LYS A 2 -5.18 -7.91 -20.16
CA LYS A 2 -4.97 -6.47 -19.91
C LYS A 2 -6.32 -5.80 -19.60
N LYS A 3 -6.33 -4.84 -18.69
CA LYS A 3 -7.49 -4.02 -18.34
C LYS A 3 -7.13 -2.54 -18.58
N LYS A 4 -8.09 -1.73 -19.01
CA LYS A 4 -7.91 -0.29 -19.24
C LYS A 4 -8.73 0.48 -18.21
N ILE A 5 -8.13 1.56 -17.71
CA ILE A 5 -8.81 2.57 -16.88
C ILE A 5 -8.66 3.93 -17.57
N THR A 6 -9.60 4.83 -17.34
CA THR A 6 -9.55 6.23 -17.79
C THR A 6 -9.46 7.10 -16.54
N LEU A 7 -8.54 8.07 -16.55
CA LEU A 7 -8.30 8.96 -15.41
C LEU A 7 -8.53 10.39 -15.86
N GLU A 8 -9.18 11.18 -15.01
CA GLU A 8 -9.21 12.64 -15.14
C GLU A 8 -8.05 13.18 -14.31
N LEU A 9 -7.12 13.88 -14.97
CA LEU A 9 -5.94 14.45 -14.34
C LEU A 9 -6.09 15.97 -14.23
N SER A 10 -5.50 16.56 -13.19
CA SER A 10 -5.33 18.01 -13.15
C SER A 10 -4.46 18.45 -14.34
N THR A 11 -4.65 19.68 -14.82
CA THR A 11 -3.80 20.23 -15.89
C THR A 11 -2.33 20.22 -15.49
N THR A 12 -2.03 20.47 -14.22
CA THR A 12 -0.67 20.45 -13.67
C THR A 12 -0.03 19.06 -13.79
N ASP A 13 -0.72 18.01 -13.36
CA ASP A 13 -0.18 16.64 -13.39
C ASP A 13 -0.01 16.13 -14.82
N TYR A 14 -0.96 16.44 -15.70
CA TYR A 14 -0.87 16.07 -17.12
C TYR A 14 0.33 16.73 -17.80
N ASN A 15 0.53 18.03 -17.59
CA ASN A 15 1.66 18.75 -18.18
C ASN A 15 3.00 18.21 -17.67
N LEU A 16 3.12 17.91 -16.37
CA LEU A 16 4.32 17.29 -15.84
C LEU A 16 4.61 15.92 -16.49
N LEU A 17 3.60 15.06 -16.64
CA LEU A 17 3.76 13.78 -17.34
C LEU A 17 4.18 13.97 -18.80
N LYS A 18 3.60 14.97 -19.48
CA LYS A 18 3.93 15.29 -20.87
C LYS A 18 5.36 15.79 -21.03
N ASP A 19 5.80 16.73 -20.18
CA ASP A 19 7.16 17.28 -20.24
C ASP A 19 8.22 16.18 -20.06
N ILE A 20 7.97 15.25 -19.13
CA ILE A 20 8.86 14.09 -18.92
C ILE A 20 8.79 13.11 -20.09
N ALA A 21 7.61 12.86 -20.64
CA ALA A 21 7.44 12.00 -21.82
C ALA A 21 8.23 12.53 -23.02
N ASP A 22 8.14 13.84 -23.28
CA ASP A 22 8.88 14.51 -24.35
C ASP A 22 10.39 14.43 -24.12
N ALA A 23 10.86 14.68 -22.88
CA ALA A 23 12.26 14.59 -22.52
C ALA A 23 12.84 13.17 -22.66
N CYS A 24 12.07 12.16 -22.25
CA CYS A 24 12.45 10.74 -22.34
C CYS A 24 12.20 10.14 -23.73
N LYS A 25 11.48 10.84 -24.62
CA LYS A 25 10.98 10.34 -25.92
C LYS A 25 10.12 9.08 -25.75
N TRP A 26 9.33 9.04 -24.68
CA TRP A 26 8.43 7.93 -24.38
C TRP A 26 6.98 8.35 -24.63
N PRO A 27 6.07 7.40 -24.94
CA PRO A 27 4.64 7.68 -24.85
C PRO A 27 4.27 8.12 -23.44
N ILE A 28 3.34 9.07 -23.30
CA ILE A 28 2.89 9.56 -22.00
C ILE A 28 2.32 8.43 -21.14
N GLU A 29 1.73 7.41 -21.76
CA GLU A 29 1.23 6.22 -21.08
C GLU A 29 2.35 5.42 -20.41
N GLU A 30 3.55 5.37 -20.99
CA GLU A 30 4.67 4.62 -20.38
C GLU A 30 5.20 5.35 -19.15
N VAL A 31 5.27 6.69 -19.20
CA VAL A 31 5.61 7.51 -18.02
C VAL A 31 4.56 7.35 -16.93
N ALA A 32 3.27 7.44 -17.29
CA ALA A 32 2.18 7.23 -16.34
C ALA A 32 2.22 5.82 -15.73
N MET A 33 2.50 4.79 -16.53
CA MET A 33 2.68 3.42 -16.05
C MET A 33 3.89 3.27 -15.13
N GLN A 34 4.98 3.99 -15.38
CA GLN A 34 6.16 3.99 -14.50
C GLN A 34 5.83 4.62 -13.14
N CYS A 35 5.11 5.75 -13.12
CA CYS A 35 4.60 6.37 -11.90
C CYS A 35 3.68 5.42 -11.14
N LEU A 36 2.73 4.79 -11.85
CA LEU A 36 1.79 3.84 -11.23
C LEU A 36 2.52 2.64 -10.62
N LYS A 37 3.44 2.00 -11.36
CA LYS A 37 4.24 0.86 -10.87
C LYS A 37 5.03 1.22 -9.61
N SER A 38 5.62 2.42 -9.59
CA SER A 38 6.42 2.90 -8.46
C SER A 38 5.54 3.27 -7.26
N GLY A 39 4.29 3.65 -7.50
CA GLY A 39 3.29 4.02 -6.50
C GLY A 39 2.26 2.93 -6.18
N LEU A 40 2.51 1.66 -6.52
CA LEU A 40 1.57 0.58 -6.20
C LEU A 40 1.45 0.38 -4.67
N PRO A 41 0.25 0.09 -4.17
CA PRO A 41 0.07 -0.27 -2.77
C PRO A 41 0.81 -1.58 -2.43
N PRO A 42 1.08 -1.84 -1.13
CA PRO A 42 1.73 -3.08 -0.70
C PRO A 42 0.95 -4.33 -1.13
N SER A 43 1.64 -5.24 -1.81
CA SER A 43 1.08 -6.51 -2.29
C SER A 43 1.03 -7.58 -1.19
N LEU A 44 0.00 -8.42 -1.21
CA LEU A 44 -0.15 -9.60 -0.35
C LEU A 44 0.25 -10.91 -1.05
N SER A 45 0.90 -10.85 -2.21
CA SER A 45 1.28 -12.04 -3.01
C SER A 45 2.14 -13.08 -2.27
N LYS A 46 2.88 -12.67 -1.24
CA LYS A 46 3.70 -13.55 -0.38
C LYS A 46 3.03 -13.90 0.95
N VAL A 47 1.84 -13.36 1.22
CA VAL A 47 1.10 -13.61 2.46
C VAL A 47 0.13 -14.77 2.22
N PRO A 48 -0.01 -15.73 3.15
CA PRO A 48 -1.03 -16.77 3.06
C PRO A 48 -2.45 -16.19 2.93
N GLU A 49 -3.26 -16.78 2.05
CA GLU A 49 -4.62 -16.32 1.72
C GLU A 49 -5.53 -16.20 2.95
N ALA A 50 -5.35 -17.08 3.95
CA ALA A 50 -6.07 -17.07 5.22
C ALA A 50 -5.97 -15.74 6.01
N PHE A 51 -5.04 -14.86 5.65
CA PHE A 51 -4.80 -13.57 6.27
C PHE A 51 -5.21 -12.37 5.39
N HIS A 52 -5.61 -12.60 4.13
CA HIS A 52 -5.83 -11.52 3.17
C HIS A 52 -6.98 -10.62 3.55
N ASP A 53 -8.15 -11.18 3.89
CA ASP A 53 -9.34 -10.38 4.22
C ASP A 53 -9.08 -9.41 5.37
N GLU A 54 -8.45 -9.90 6.44
CA GLU A 54 -8.12 -9.08 7.60
C GLU A 54 -7.09 -7.99 7.27
N LEU A 55 -6.05 -8.30 6.49
CA LEU A 55 -5.06 -7.29 6.09
C LEU A 55 -5.66 -6.27 5.11
N LEU A 56 -6.43 -6.72 4.12
CA LEU A 56 -7.09 -5.85 3.15
C LEU A 56 -8.07 -4.89 3.83
N SER A 57 -8.73 -5.31 4.91
CA SER A 57 -9.60 -4.43 5.71
C SER A 57 -8.88 -3.18 6.23
N LEU A 58 -7.56 -3.24 6.47
CA LEU A 58 -6.78 -2.09 6.93
C LEU A 58 -6.71 -0.97 5.89
N ASN A 59 -6.89 -1.26 4.59
CA ASN A 59 -6.91 -0.25 3.54
C ASN A 59 -8.06 0.76 3.70
N ALA A 60 -9.14 0.37 4.39
CA ALA A 60 -10.29 1.24 4.63
C ALA A 60 -10.09 2.18 5.85
N LEU A 61 -9.06 1.97 6.65
CA LEU A 61 -8.80 2.77 7.85
C LEU A 61 -8.24 4.15 7.49
N SER A 62 -8.52 5.13 8.36
CA SER A 62 -7.87 6.43 8.35
C SER A 62 -6.37 6.31 8.67
N ASP A 63 -5.58 7.32 8.34
CA ASP A 63 -4.15 7.33 8.67
C ASP A 63 -3.92 7.29 10.19
N GLN A 64 -4.76 7.97 10.96
CA GLN A 64 -4.71 7.94 12.42
C GLN A 64 -4.96 6.54 12.98
N ASP A 65 -5.91 5.80 12.40
CA ASP A 65 -6.23 4.45 12.84
C ASP A 65 -5.16 3.45 12.38
N LEU A 66 -4.60 3.61 11.18
CA LEU A 66 -3.44 2.85 10.75
C LEU A 66 -2.23 3.06 11.67
N MET A 67 -2.03 4.28 12.17
CA MET A 67 -0.98 4.56 13.15
C MET A 67 -1.21 3.80 14.46
N LYS A 68 -2.46 3.76 14.95
CA LYS A 68 -2.81 2.93 16.13
C LYS A 68 -2.55 1.45 15.87
N VAL A 69 -2.82 0.95 14.65
CA VAL A 69 -2.50 -0.44 14.28
C VAL A 69 -1.00 -0.68 14.33
N ALA A 70 -0.21 0.20 13.70
CA ALA A 70 1.25 0.12 13.67
C ALA A 70 1.86 0.14 15.10
N ASP A 71 1.32 0.98 15.97
CA ASP A 71 1.69 1.10 17.38
C ASP A 71 1.25 -0.09 18.26
N GLY A 72 0.42 -1.01 17.73
CA GLY A 72 -0.18 -2.09 18.51
C GLY A 72 -1.29 -1.62 19.48
N LYS A 73 -1.77 -0.38 19.33
CA LYS A 73 -2.86 0.22 20.12
C LYS A 73 -4.24 0.02 19.47
N TRP A 74 -4.34 -0.86 18.48
CA TRP A 74 -5.59 -1.19 17.80
C TRP A 74 -6.10 -2.56 18.24
N PRO A 75 -7.43 -2.75 18.39
CA PRO A 75 -7.99 -4.03 18.79
C PRO A 75 -7.53 -5.19 17.89
N ALA A 76 -7.04 -6.25 18.54
CA ALA A 76 -6.77 -7.50 17.86
C ALA A 76 -8.09 -8.08 17.30
N PRO A 77 -8.05 -8.82 16.17
CA PRO A 77 -9.23 -9.52 15.68
C PRO A 77 -9.73 -10.48 16.76
N LYS A 78 -11.04 -10.52 16.96
CA LYS A 78 -11.69 -11.49 17.85
C LYS A 78 -11.62 -12.86 17.17
N GLU A 79 -11.09 -13.85 17.89
CA GLU A 79 -10.74 -15.20 17.42
C GLU A 79 -9.46 -15.30 16.59
N LYS A 80 -8.54 -16.11 17.11
CA LYS A 80 -7.33 -16.53 16.40
C LYS A 80 -7.11 -18.01 16.68
N SER A 81 -7.38 -18.82 15.66
CA SER A 81 -6.92 -20.20 15.60
C SER A 81 -5.40 -20.28 15.84
N GLU A 82 -4.89 -21.45 16.21
CA GLU A 82 -3.45 -21.67 16.43
C GLU A 82 -2.56 -21.20 15.25
N LEU A 83 -3.13 -21.15 14.03
CA LEU A 83 -2.48 -20.62 12.83
C LEU A 83 -2.01 -19.16 13.00
N TYR A 84 -2.86 -18.31 13.56
CA TYR A 84 -2.58 -16.88 13.73
C TYR A 84 -1.52 -16.60 14.80
N LYS A 85 -1.45 -17.46 15.83
CA LYS A 85 -0.40 -17.39 16.86
C LYS A 85 0.95 -17.79 16.28
N LYS A 86 1.00 -18.93 15.56
CA LYS A 86 2.22 -19.44 14.91
C LYS A 86 2.82 -18.46 13.90
N ALA A 87 1.97 -17.72 13.18
CA ALA A 87 2.39 -16.78 12.15
C ALA A 87 2.81 -15.38 12.68
N ASN A 88 2.81 -15.15 14.00
CA ASN A 88 2.97 -13.80 14.60
C ASN A 88 2.11 -12.75 13.88
N PHE A 89 0.81 -13.03 13.75
CA PHE A 89 -0.06 -12.23 12.90
C PHE A 89 -0.21 -10.76 13.36
N ILE A 90 0.04 -10.46 14.64
CA ILE A 90 0.07 -9.07 15.12
C ILE A 90 1.23 -8.31 14.49
N ALA A 91 2.42 -8.90 14.41
CA ALA A 91 3.55 -8.27 13.72
C ALA A 91 3.22 -8.06 12.24
N LEU A 92 2.61 -9.05 11.57
CA LEU A 92 2.22 -8.93 10.16
C LEU A 92 1.24 -7.75 9.93
N ARG A 93 0.23 -7.60 10.79
CA ARG A 93 -0.72 -6.47 10.73
C ARG A 93 0.00 -5.12 10.87
N ARG A 94 0.91 -5.01 11.83
CA ARG A 94 1.69 -3.79 12.09
C ARG A 94 2.55 -3.43 10.88
N THR A 95 3.27 -4.40 10.32
CA THR A 95 4.10 -4.20 9.12
C THR A 95 3.28 -3.78 7.91
N TYR A 96 2.09 -4.38 7.71
CA TYR A 96 1.21 -3.99 6.62
C TYR A 96 0.65 -2.59 6.80
N ALA A 97 0.23 -2.22 8.01
CA ALA A 97 -0.24 -0.87 8.33
C ALA A 97 0.84 0.20 8.07
N LEU A 98 2.09 -0.06 8.47
CA LEU A 98 3.22 0.81 8.13
C LEU A 98 3.42 0.91 6.61
N SER A 99 3.36 -0.22 5.89
CA SER A 99 3.49 -0.20 4.43
C SER A 99 2.40 0.65 3.76
N LEU A 100 1.17 0.65 4.29
CA LEU A 100 0.08 1.50 3.83
C LEU A 100 0.33 2.98 4.14
N LEU A 101 0.77 3.31 5.35
CA LEU A 101 1.09 4.68 5.74
C LEU A 101 2.19 5.27 4.83
N ARG A 102 3.24 4.49 4.54
CA ARG A 102 4.31 4.90 3.61
C ARG A 102 3.76 5.14 2.20
N TRP A 103 2.91 4.24 1.72
CA TRP A 103 2.26 4.37 0.42
C TRP A 103 1.37 5.63 0.34
N ARG A 104 0.74 6.03 1.45
CA ARG A 104 -0.06 7.27 1.57
C ARG A 104 0.77 8.54 1.75
N GLY A 105 2.11 8.43 1.68
CA GLY A 105 3.01 9.58 1.75
C GLY A 105 3.47 9.97 3.15
N HIS A 106 3.17 9.16 4.18
CA HIS A 106 3.71 9.40 5.52
C HIS A 106 5.18 9.00 5.58
N PRO A 107 6.06 9.86 6.11
CA PRO A 107 7.44 9.46 6.40
C PRO A 107 7.39 8.43 7.53
N ILE A 108 7.92 7.24 7.26
CA ILE A 108 8.08 6.21 8.28
C ILE A 108 9.57 6.05 8.51
N GLU A 109 10.03 6.59 9.65
CA GLU A 109 11.37 6.31 10.15
C GLU A 109 11.50 4.79 10.37
N HIS A 110 12.66 4.24 10.05
CA HIS A 110 12.93 2.81 10.20
C HIS A 110 12.54 2.34 11.60
N TYR A 111 11.46 1.57 11.70
CA TYR A 111 11.23 0.74 12.88
C TYR A 111 12.07 -0.52 12.73
N GLU A 112 13.00 -0.74 13.64
CA GLU A 112 13.64 -2.04 13.83
C GLU A 112 12.54 -3.05 14.21
N LEU A 113 12.01 -3.74 13.20
CA LEU A 113 11.15 -4.89 13.38
C LEU A 113 12.03 -6.13 13.31
N PHE A 114 12.87 -6.32 14.33
CA PHE A 114 13.58 -7.56 14.60
C PHE A 114 13.49 -7.87 16.10
#